data_AF-A0A847UT24-F1
#
_entry.id   AF-A0A847UT24-F1
#
_cell.length_a   1.000
_cell.length_b   1.000
_cell.length_c   1.000
_cell.angle_alpha   90.00
_cell.angle_beta   90.00
_cell.angle_gamma   90.00
#
_symmetry.space_group_name_H-M   'P 1'
#
loop_
_entity.id
_entity.type
_entity.pdbx_description
1 polymer ?
#
loop_
_entity_poly.entity_id
_entity_poly.type
_entity_poly.pdbx_seq_one_letter_code
_entity_poly.pdbx_strand_id
1 'polypeptide(L)'
;MFHQTRPETSNSMCPHHTPPASGAPWWPLGAALLSLLLLLSPIPAEASSLSVVSDLALPPGSEAQALILTLSGQPHSVRSFVMSKPSRLAVDIAAARLQGDNRSLPAQHDLIHGVRIAQFKKDTVRVVLDLKREVRHLVSSRPAPGDPTRHEIIVNLLPQAPDAALPGPSPAPLLPQAALDPAGGIASEPAPALSLAKREGEQNRKIVFSADDKSSQRPQEETSPWGAMDFSGFAMAKGTQEMHESGDSEQARMFRNTLRLEGKWTPPGWANAQQSRGETSNTFVLASVQSDYLWFGPTPSSDDYDLELYEGYLFRATPDWDLRLGRQIVRWGKADQISPVDNINPQDMREFFLPDLEDRKIPNWMARVRLFPDLFTLEGVFVPFFEENRFDYTGSKFALLGSEPNNLRINESEPGNGLDNAALGLRTSTTVVGWDFALSYLYTREKSPRLRLDPASPAGPTLHADYPRQHIFGWEFETTFDKFGFRGEGAYFDGQSMTTESLDSVSTPVLHSVLGLDYMGEQDWYANVQLTHQHVFEYESDILFSRRDNFYLNGEVNREFWRGDFMLKLRYALDIRDGGMFLTRRPS
;
A
#
# COMPACT_ATOMS: atom_id res chain seq x y z
N MET A 1 -66.56 -49.57 -50.17
CA MET A 1 -66.03 -50.86 -49.68
C MET A 1 -65.86 -50.69 -48.17
N PHE A 2 -66.77 -51.30 -47.39
CA PHE A 2 -66.88 -51.52 -45.93
C PHE A 2 -66.20 -50.53 -44.93
N HIS A 3 -66.96 -49.75 -44.14
CA HIS A 3 -67.52 -50.01 -42.76
C HIS A 3 -66.41 -50.08 -41.67
N GLN A 4 -66.42 -49.45 -40.48
CA GLN A 4 -67.41 -49.07 -39.43
C GLN A 4 -66.73 -47.97 -38.53
N THR A 5 -67.33 -46.83 -38.21
CA THR A 5 -68.12 -46.44 -37.00
C THR A 5 -67.54 -46.69 -35.59
N ARG A 6 -67.36 -45.57 -34.86
CA ARG A 6 -67.79 -45.26 -33.46
C ARG A 6 -66.86 -45.59 -32.26
N PRO A 7 -67.12 -45.02 -31.04
CA PRO A 7 -66.19 -44.13 -30.31
C PRO A 7 -65.92 -44.60 -28.86
N GLU A 8 -65.33 -43.74 -28.00
CA GLU A 8 -65.64 -43.52 -26.56
C GLU A 8 -64.44 -43.25 -25.64
N THR A 9 -64.81 -42.60 -24.54
CA THR A 9 -64.09 -41.92 -23.47
C THR A 9 -63.60 -42.81 -22.33
N SER A 10 -62.63 -42.28 -21.57
CA SER A 10 -62.57 -42.22 -20.09
C SER A 10 -61.49 -43.04 -19.32
N ASN A 11 -60.88 -42.29 -18.39
CA ASN A 11 -60.43 -42.61 -17.03
C ASN A 11 -59.19 -43.47 -16.70
N SER A 12 -58.24 -42.74 -16.07
CA SER A 12 -57.53 -42.99 -14.79
C SER A 12 -56.60 -44.20 -14.63
N MET A 13 -55.34 -43.93 -14.26
CA MET A 13 -54.55 -44.78 -13.37
C MET A 13 -53.48 -43.96 -12.61
N CYS A 14 -53.25 -44.36 -11.36
CA CYS A 14 -52.56 -43.68 -10.25
C CYS A 14 -51.05 -43.40 -10.43
N PRO A 15 -50.46 -42.48 -9.63
CA PRO A 15 -49.02 -42.23 -9.61
C PRO A 15 -48.27 -43.16 -8.64
N HIS A 16 -47.18 -43.76 -9.11
CA HIS A 16 -46.23 -44.47 -8.26
C HIS A 16 -45.20 -43.49 -7.66
N HIS A 17 -45.11 -43.52 -6.33
CA HIS A 17 -44.04 -42.92 -5.55
C HIS A 17 -42.66 -43.44 -5.96
N THR A 18 -41.72 -42.51 -6.18
CA THR A 18 -40.27 -42.77 -6.16
C THR A 18 -39.66 -41.97 -4.99
N PRO A 19 -38.70 -42.55 -4.24
CA PRO A 19 -38.10 -41.90 -3.07
C PRO A 19 -37.06 -40.84 -3.48
N PRO A 20 -36.76 -39.83 -2.62
CA PRO A 20 -35.77 -38.82 -2.93
C PRO A 20 -34.36 -39.41 -2.82
N ALA A 21 -33.58 -39.29 -3.89
CA ALA A 21 -32.16 -39.59 -3.90
C ALA A 21 -31.43 -38.57 -3.02
N SER A 22 -30.95 -39.04 -1.88
CA SER A 22 -29.95 -38.38 -1.05
C SER A 22 -28.56 -38.60 -1.67
N GLY A 23 -27.79 -37.53 -1.78
CA GLY A 23 -26.41 -37.58 -2.26
C GLY A 23 -26.05 -36.41 -3.16
N ALA A 24 -26.02 -35.19 -2.60
CA ALA A 24 -25.31 -34.09 -3.24
C ALA A 24 -23.83 -34.51 -3.32
N PRO A 25 -23.22 -34.60 -4.51
CA PRO A 25 -21.93 -35.24 -4.65
C PRO A 25 -20.84 -34.26 -4.22
N TRP A 26 -19.92 -34.69 -3.35
CA TRP A 26 -18.93 -33.85 -2.66
C TRP A 26 -17.74 -33.40 -3.54
N TRP A 27 -17.75 -33.71 -4.83
CA TRP A 27 -16.67 -33.38 -5.76
C TRP A 27 -16.50 -31.89 -6.09
N PRO A 28 -17.52 -30.99 -6.09
CA PRO A 28 -17.29 -29.58 -6.40
C PRO A 28 -16.58 -28.87 -5.24
N LEU A 29 -16.78 -29.30 -3.99
CA LEU A 29 -16.01 -28.82 -2.84
C LEU A 29 -14.54 -29.28 -2.91
N GLY A 30 -14.29 -30.52 -3.32
CA GLY A 30 -12.94 -31.04 -3.50
C GLY A 30 -12.18 -30.36 -4.65
N ALA A 31 -12.84 -30.10 -5.77
CA ALA A 31 -12.25 -29.40 -6.91
C ALA A 31 -11.94 -27.93 -6.57
N ALA A 32 -12.86 -27.23 -5.88
CA ALA A 32 -12.62 -25.87 -5.42
C ALA A 32 -11.47 -25.79 -4.41
N LEU A 33 -11.35 -26.75 -3.48
CA LEU A 33 -10.24 -26.82 -2.53
C LEU A 33 -8.89 -27.11 -3.22
N LEU A 34 -8.89 -27.97 -4.25
CA LEU A 34 -7.68 -28.28 -5.03
C LEU A 34 -7.23 -27.10 -5.89
N SER A 35 -8.17 -26.37 -6.50
CA SER A 35 -7.90 -25.13 -7.23
C SER A 35 -7.41 -24.02 -6.30
N LEU A 36 -7.97 -23.91 -5.10
CA LEU A 36 -7.49 -22.98 -4.06
C LEU A 36 -6.08 -23.35 -3.59
N LEU A 37 -5.78 -24.65 -3.40
CA LEU A 37 -4.44 -25.14 -3.06
C LEU A 37 -3.41 -24.93 -4.18
N LEU A 38 -3.83 -25.01 -5.46
CA LEU A 38 -2.98 -24.71 -6.62
C LEU A 38 -2.75 -23.20 -6.84
N LEU A 39 -3.69 -22.36 -6.39
CA LEU A 39 -3.54 -20.90 -6.38
C LEU A 39 -2.75 -20.40 -5.15
N LEU A 40 -2.75 -21.18 -4.06
CA LEU A 40 -1.95 -20.96 -2.85
C LEU A 40 -0.54 -21.54 -2.95
N SER A 41 -0.27 -22.43 -3.91
CA SER A 41 1.08 -22.93 -4.13
C SER A 41 1.92 -21.84 -4.78
N PRO A 42 3.02 -21.37 -4.16
CA PRO A 42 3.93 -20.47 -4.82
C PRO A 42 4.35 -21.09 -6.14
N ILE A 43 4.24 -20.34 -7.24
CA ILE A 43 4.92 -20.69 -8.49
C ILE A 43 6.35 -21.01 -8.08
N PRO A 44 6.89 -22.20 -8.41
CA PRO A 44 8.26 -22.49 -8.04
C PRO A 44 9.13 -21.40 -8.64
N ALA A 45 9.62 -20.49 -7.78
CA ALA A 45 10.84 -19.77 -8.03
C ALA A 45 11.83 -20.84 -8.50
N GLU A 46 12.50 -20.60 -9.63
CA GLU A 46 13.57 -21.49 -10.08
C GLU A 46 14.37 -21.92 -8.86
N ALA A 47 14.44 -23.22 -8.62
CA ALA A 47 15.06 -23.74 -7.40
C ALA A 47 16.47 -23.18 -7.33
N SER A 48 16.67 -22.15 -6.50
CA SER A 48 17.94 -21.50 -6.31
C SER A 48 18.86 -22.58 -5.78
N SER A 49 19.81 -22.99 -6.61
CA SER A 49 20.74 -24.06 -6.25
C SER A 49 21.48 -23.61 -5.00
N LEU A 50 21.38 -24.38 -3.90
CA LEU A 50 22.00 -24.01 -2.64
C LEU A 50 23.50 -23.76 -2.86
N SER A 51 23.96 -22.56 -2.50
CA SER A 51 25.38 -22.20 -2.58
C SER A 51 26.17 -23.02 -1.55
N VAL A 52 27.18 -23.75 -2.03
CA VAL A 52 28.00 -24.61 -1.17
C VAL A 52 29.11 -23.77 -0.55
N VAL A 53 29.11 -23.65 0.77
CA VAL A 53 30.21 -23.01 1.51
C VAL A 53 31.35 -24.01 1.59
N SER A 54 32.42 -23.73 0.85
CA SER A 54 33.51 -24.68 0.57
C SER A 54 34.79 -24.40 1.36
N ASP A 55 35.06 -23.14 1.67
CA ASP A 55 36.28 -22.75 2.36
C ASP A 55 36.09 -21.53 3.28
N LEU A 56 36.96 -21.43 4.28
CA LEU A 56 37.04 -20.34 5.23
C LEU A 56 38.52 -19.92 5.41
N ALA A 57 38.84 -18.69 5.04
CA ALA A 57 40.18 -18.13 5.17
C ALA A 57 40.22 -16.93 6.12
N LEU A 58 41.25 -16.90 6.95
CA LEU A 58 41.69 -15.74 7.73
C LEU A 58 43.06 -15.32 7.16
N PRO A 59 43.13 -14.27 6.32
CA PRO A 59 44.39 -13.84 5.72
C PRO A 59 45.43 -13.46 6.79
N PRO A 60 46.69 -13.94 6.71
CA PRO A 60 47.71 -13.58 7.67
C PRO A 60 48.20 -12.14 7.46
N GLY A 61 48.20 -11.31 8.51
CA GLY A 61 48.76 -9.95 8.49
C GLY A 61 48.18 -9.07 9.59
N SER A 62 48.97 -8.11 10.10
CA SER A 62 48.59 -7.21 11.22
C SER A 62 47.50 -6.17 10.89
N GLU A 63 47.07 -6.09 9.63
CA GLU A 63 46.04 -5.14 9.17
C GLU A 63 44.77 -5.81 8.62
N ALA A 64 44.83 -7.10 8.26
CA ALA A 64 43.69 -7.79 7.65
C ALA A 64 42.70 -8.26 8.72
N GLN A 65 41.84 -7.34 9.16
CA GLN A 65 40.72 -7.66 10.05
C GLN A 65 39.57 -8.35 9.30
N ALA A 66 39.87 -9.17 8.29
CA ALA A 66 38.87 -9.73 7.38
C ALA A 66 38.75 -11.25 7.52
N LEU A 67 37.53 -11.77 7.55
CA LEU A 67 37.21 -13.19 7.37
C LEU A 67 36.64 -13.39 5.97
N ILE A 68 37.20 -14.33 5.21
CA ILE A 68 36.74 -14.64 3.85
C ILE A 68 36.09 -16.03 3.83
N LEU A 69 34.88 -16.11 3.31
CA LEU A 69 34.08 -17.32 3.11
C LEU A 69 33.89 -17.56 1.62
N THR A 70 34.26 -18.74 1.13
CA THR A 70 34.15 -19.08 -0.30
C THR A 70 32.92 -19.93 -0.58
N LEU A 71 32.12 -19.50 -1.56
CA LEU A 71 30.89 -20.14 -1.99
C LEU A 71 30.98 -20.59 -3.45
N SER A 72 30.30 -21.69 -3.76
CA SER A 72 30.20 -22.24 -5.12
C SER A 72 29.35 -21.39 -6.08
N GLY A 73 28.74 -20.31 -5.59
CA GLY A 73 27.82 -19.43 -6.32
C GLY A 73 27.45 -18.22 -5.47
N GLN A 74 26.73 -17.27 -6.05
CA GLN A 74 26.30 -16.06 -5.34
C GLN A 74 25.46 -16.43 -4.11
N PRO A 75 25.73 -15.84 -2.93
CA PRO A 75 24.89 -16.07 -1.77
C PRO A 75 23.51 -15.43 -2.00
N HIS A 76 22.43 -16.14 -1.64
CA HIS A 76 21.06 -15.62 -1.77
C HIS A 76 20.81 -14.48 -0.78
N SER A 77 21.14 -14.68 0.49
CA SER A 77 21.21 -13.57 1.45
C SER A 77 22.24 -13.85 2.54
N VAL A 78 22.82 -12.77 3.07
CA VAL A 78 23.82 -12.82 4.15
C VAL A 78 23.40 -11.86 5.24
N ARG A 79 22.92 -12.37 6.37
CA ARG A 79 22.54 -11.57 7.53
C ARG A 79 23.64 -11.64 8.58
N SER A 80 23.99 -10.51 9.19
CA SER A 80 24.94 -10.49 10.30
C SER A 80 24.37 -9.79 11.52
N PHE A 81 24.69 -10.28 12.71
CA PHE A 81 24.27 -9.67 13.97
C PHE A 81 25.25 -9.97 15.09
N VAL A 82 25.38 -9.03 16.03
CA VAL A 82 26.25 -9.15 17.20
C VAL A 82 25.44 -9.67 18.38
N MET A 83 26.05 -10.53 19.19
CA MET A 83 25.51 -11.02 20.45
C MET A 83 26.39 -10.54 21.59
N SER A 84 25.79 -9.86 22.57
CA SER A 84 26.48 -9.43 23.79
C SER A 84 26.31 -10.48 24.91
N LYS A 85 27.43 -10.89 25.54
CA LYS A 85 27.55 -11.88 26.66
C LYS A 85 27.50 -13.39 26.26
N PRO A 86 28.63 -13.99 25.84
CA PRO A 86 29.91 -13.38 25.48
C PRO A 86 29.83 -12.70 24.10
N SER A 87 30.76 -11.79 23.80
CA SER A 87 30.77 -11.05 22.53
C SER A 87 30.98 -12.02 21.35
N ARG A 88 30.02 -12.07 20.42
CA ARG A 88 30.07 -12.90 19.22
C ARG A 88 29.49 -12.16 18.03
N LEU A 89 30.03 -12.40 16.84
CA LEU A 89 29.43 -12.00 15.58
C LEU A 89 28.91 -13.24 14.87
N ALA A 90 27.61 -13.31 14.59
CA ALA A 90 27.01 -14.37 13.78
C ALA A 90 26.75 -13.84 12.36
N VAL A 91 27.07 -14.67 11.37
CA VAL A 91 26.82 -14.45 9.94
C VAL A 91 26.03 -15.64 9.41
N ASP A 92 24.79 -15.40 9.02
CA ASP A 92 23.87 -16.37 8.45
C ASP A 92 23.87 -16.24 6.94
N ILE A 93 24.16 -17.33 6.27
CA ILE A 93 24.11 -17.45 4.81
C ILE A 93 22.88 -18.29 4.48
N ALA A 94 21.86 -17.66 3.90
CA ALA A 94 20.64 -18.33 3.48
C ALA A 94 20.81 -19.02 2.12
N ALA A 95 19.97 -20.00 1.86
CA ALA A 95 20.06 -20.91 0.71
C ALA A 95 21.49 -21.47 0.53
N ALA A 96 22.13 -21.87 1.63
CA ALA A 96 23.48 -22.40 1.62
C ALA A 96 23.59 -23.76 2.31
N ARG A 97 24.51 -24.59 1.81
CA ARG A 97 24.86 -25.87 2.41
C ARG A 97 26.34 -25.90 2.77
N LEU A 98 26.64 -26.33 3.98
CA LEU A 98 28.01 -26.49 4.44
C LEU A 98 28.64 -27.71 3.77
N GLN A 99 29.80 -27.54 3.15
CA GLN A 99 30.58 -28.66 2.65
C GLN A 99 31.28 -29.36 3.83
N GLY A 100 30.81 -30.56 4.18
CA GLY A 100 31.36 -31.36 5.29
C GLY A 100 30.67 -31.09 6.63
N ASP A 101 31.29 -31.54 7.72
CA ASP A 101 30.74 -31.44 9.07
C ASP A 101 30.91 -30.04 9.69
N ASN A 102 30.18 -29.77 10.77
CA ASN A 102 30.33 -28.58 11.59
C ASN A 102 31.77 -28.50 12.14
N ARG A 103 32.41 -27.32 12.06
CA ARG A 103 33.81 -27.13 12.47
C ARG A 103 33.94 -25.97 13.43
N SER A 104 34.89 -26.09 14.36
CA SER A 104 35.38 -24.96 15.16
C SER A 104 36.88 -24.85 14.95
N LEU A 105 37.31 -23.67 14.53
CA LEU A 105 38.69 -23.38 14.17
C LEU A 105 39.24 -22.35 15.18
N PRO A 106 40.35 -22.65 15.89
CA PRO A 106 41.03 -21.64 16.68
C PRO A 106 41.57 -20.55 15.74
N ALA A 107 41.37 -19.28 16.08
CA ALA A 107 41.83 -18.16 15.27
C ALA A 107 43.07 -17.53 15.91
N GLN A 108 44.21 -17.53 15.21
CA GLN A 108 45.34 -16.66 15.55
C GLN A 108 45.05 -15.25 14.98
N HIS A 109 44.14 -14.53 15.64
CA HIS A 109 43.66 -13.23 15.18
C HIS A 109 43.50 -12.26 16.36
N ASP A 110 43.70 -10.96 16.14
CA ASP A 110 43.71 -9.96 17.21
C ASP A 110 42.34 -9.77 17.86
N LEU A 111 41.27 -9.88 17.09
CA LEU A 111 39.89 -9.66 17.53
C LEU A 111 39.05 -10.94 17.74
N ILE A 112 39.53 -12.10 17.31
CA ILE A 112 38.73 -13.35 17.28
C ILE A 112 39.42 -14.39 18.18
N HIS A 113 38.67 -15.03 19.08
CA HIS A 113 39.09 -16.20 19.86
C HIS A 113 39.03 -17.48 19.01
N GLY A 114 37.98 -17.64 18.22
CA GLY A 114 37.78 -18.77 17.31
C GLY A 114 36.60 -18.54 16.40
N VAL A 115 36.52 -19.32 15.33
CA VAL A 115 35.39 -19.30 14.38
C VAL A 115 34.68 -20.65 14.44
N ARG A 116 33.36 -20.63 14.45
CA ARG A 116 32.50 -21.82 14.38
C ARG A 116 31.68 -21.73 13.12
N ILE A 117 31.65 -22.79 12.33
CA ILE A 117 30.79 -22.89 11.17
C ILE A 117 29.92 -24.14 11.30
N ALA A 118 28.62 -23.97 11.12
CA ALA A 118 27.68 -25.06 11.24
C ALA A 118 26.51 -24.90 10.26
N GLN A 119 25.96 -26.03 9.84
CA GLN A 119 24.64 -26.07 9.22
C GLN A 119 23.59 -25.77 10.30
N PHE A 120 23.08 -24.54 10.37
CA PHE A 120 22.17 -24.09 11.42
C PHE A 120 20.72 -24.50 11.17
N LYS A 121 20.30 -24.45 9.90
CA LYS A 121 19.03 -24.97 9.40
C LYS A 121 19.28 -25.77 8.12
N LYS A 122 18.25 -26.44 7.60
CA LYS A 122 18.34 -27.25 6.36
C LYS A 122 18.96 -26.50 5.17
N ASP A 123 18.77 -25.19 5.11
CA ASP A 123 19.15 -24.27 4.02
C ASP A 123 19.98 -23.07 4.51
N THR A 124 20.39 -23.05 5.78
CA THR A 124 21.13 -21.91 6.36
C THR A 124 22.42 -22.38 6.99
N VAL A 125 23.55 -21.84 6.52
CA VAL A 125 24.86 -21.99 7.17
C VAL A 125 25.09 -20.80 8.09
N ARG A 126 25.41 -21.06 9.36
CA ARG A 126 25.77 -20.01 10.32
C ARG A 126 27.26 -20.08 10.63
N VAL A 127 27.92 -18.94 10.50
CA VAL A 127 29.31 -18.73 10.89
C VAL A 127 29.32 -17.81 12.12
N VAL A 128 29.89 -18.26 13.22
CA VAL A 128 29.97 -17.52 14.48
C VAL A 128 31.43 -17.24 14.81
N LEU A 129 31.79 -15.97 14.88
CA LEU A 129 33.08 -15.52 15.36
C LEU A 129 32.94 -15.25 16.86
N ASP A 130 33.66 -16.01 17.68
CA ASP A 130 33.82 -15.71 19.10
C ASP A 130 34.81 -14.55 19.24
N LEU A 131 34.38 -13.40 19.75
CA LEU A 131 35.17 -12.16 19.74
C LEU A 131 35.87 -11.91 21.08
N LYS A 132 37.08 -11.33 21.04
CA LYS A 132 37.83 -10.93 22.25
C LYS A 132 37.29 -9.64 22.89
N ARG A 133 36.60 -8.82 22.10
CA ARG A 133 36.00 -7.52 22.45
C ARG A 133 34.87 -7.19 21.46
N GLU A 134 34.05 -6.20 21.77
CA GLU A 134 33.07 -5.70 20.81
C GLU A 134 33.76 -5.05 19.61
N VAL A 135 33.21 -5.29 18.42
CA VAL A 135 33.76 -4.83 17.13
C VAL A 135 32.61 -4.27 16.31
N ARG A 136 32.92 -3.29 15.46
CA ARG A 136 32.06 -2.97 14.31
C ARG A 136 32.39 -3.96 13.20
N HIS A 137 31.45 -4.25 12.32
CA HIS A 137 31.69 -5.16 11.20
C HIS A 137 31.00 -4.69 9.92
N LEU A 138 31.62 -4.99 8.78
CA LEU A 138 31.07 -4.80 7.44
C LEU A 138 31.07 -6.16 6.74
N VAL A 139 29.94 -6.55 6.16
CA VAL A 139 29.84 -7.75 5.34
C VAL A 139 29.60 -7.35 3.91
N SER A 140 30.44 -7.83 3.00
CA SER A 140 30.30 -7.61 1.56
C SER A 140 30.47 -8.93 0.82
N SER A 141 29.81 -9.11 -0.32
CA SER A 141 30.05 -10.24 -1.22
C SER A 141 30.62 -9.77 -2.55
N ARG A 142 31.50 -10.55 -3.16
CA ARG A 142 32.05 -10.30 -4.50
C ARG A 142 32.32 -11.62 -5.25
N PRO A 143 32.43 -11.61 -6.58
CA PRO A 143 32.99 -12.76 -7.31
C PRO A 143 34.42 -13.07 -6.84
N ALA A 144 34.78 -14.35 -6.78
CA ALA A 144 36.10 -14.78 -6.36
C ALA A 144 37.17 -14.35 -7.39
N PRO A 145 38.34 -13.84 -6.96
CA PRO A 145 39.41 -13.47 -7.89
C PRO A 145 39.83 -14.65 -8.77
N GLY A 146 39.65 -14.54 -10.09
CA GLY A 146 40.06 -15.54 -11.06
C GLY A 146 39.02 -16.62 -11.40
N ASP A 147 37.86 -16.65 -10.72
CA ASP A 147 36.73 -17.53 -11.06
C ASP A 147 35.39 -16.81 -10.82
N PRO A 148 34.74 -16.27 -11.88
CA PRO A 148 33.51 -15.50 -11.73
C PRO A 148 32.30 -16.37 -11.35
N THR A 149 32.43 -17.70 -11.39
CA THR A 149 31.36 -18.62 -10.97
C THR A 149 31.32 -18.82 -9.45
N ARG A 150 32.42 -18.52 -8.75
CA ARG A 150 32.53 -18.57 -7.30
C ARG A 150 32.38 -17.19 -6.68
N HIS A 151 31.91 -17.16 -5.44
CA HIS A 151 31.75 -15.92 -4.69
C HIS A 151 32.48 -15.97 -3.36
N GLU A 152 32.94 -14.82 -2.90
CA GLU A 152 33.54 -14.61 -1.60
C GLU A 152 32.64 -13.70 -0.77
N ILE A 153 32.30 -14.10 0.45
CA ILE A 153 31.79 -13.20 1.48
C ILE A 153 32.99 -12.73 2.31
N ILE A 154 33.16 -11.42 2.43
CA ILE A 154 34.21 -10.78 3.21
C ILE A 154 33.55 -10.09 4.40
N VAL A 155 33.96 -10.50 5.60
CA VAL A 155 33.54 -9.90 6.87
C VAL A 155 34.72 -9.11 7.43
N ASN A 156 34.69 -7.79 7.24
CA ASN A 156 35.68 -6.89 7.82
C ASN A 156 35.26 -6.52 9.24
N LEU A 157 36.14 -6.75 10.21
CA LEU A 157 36.01 -6.32 11.59
C LEU A 157 36.75 -5.00 11.77
N LEU A 158 36.23 -4.13 12.63
CA LEU A 158 36.84 -2.86 12.97
C LEU A 158 36.84 -2.72 14.50
N PRO A 159 37.96 -2.34 15.14
CA PRO A 159 38.02 -2.24 16.59
C PRO A 159 37.22 -1.00 17.02
N GLN A 160 36.33 -1.14 18.00
CA GLN A 160 35.64 0.01 18.57
C GLN A 160 36.63 0.79 19.45
N ALA A 161 36.84 2.09 19.16
CA ALA A 161 37.68 2.95 19.98
C ALA A 161 37.04 3.13 21.38
N PRO A 162 37.83 3.11 22.47
CA PRO A 162 37.32 3.43 23.79
C PRO A 162 36.87 4.90 23.85
N ASP A 163 35.68 5.13 24.42
CA ASP A 163 34.98 6.43 24.50
C ASP A 163 35.92 7.63 24.66
N ALA A 164 36.10 8.39 23.57
CA ALA A 164 36.74 9.71 23.60
C ALA A 164 35.64 10.77 23.69
N ALA A 165 35.69 11.58 24.77
CA ALA A 165 34.76 12.68 25.01
C ALA A 165 34.80 13.73 23.88
N LEU A 166 33.63 14.20 23.47
CA LEU A 166 33.45 15.22 22.43
C LEU A 166 34.03 16.59 22.85
N PRO A 167 34.68 17.34 21.95
CA PRO A 167 34.99 18.75 22.18
C PRO A 167 33.72 19.61 22.05
N GLY A 168 33.55 20.58 22.96
CA GLY A 168 32.41 21.49 22.98
C GLY A 168 32.36 22.46 21.79
N PRO A 169 31.20 23.08 21.51
CA PRO A 169 30.96 23.88 20.32
C PRO A 169 31.72 25.21 20.38
N SER A 170 32.38 25.59 19.27
CA SER A 170 32.82 26.96 19.02
C SER A 170 31.77 27.73 18.19
N PRO A 171 31.55 29.03 18.44
CA PRO A 171 30.51 29.80 17.76
C PRO A 171 30.94 30.22 16.35
N ALA A 172 29.99 30.18 15.41
CA ALA A 172 30.16 30.70 14.06
C ALA A 172 30.00 32.24 14.02
N PRO A 173 30.63 32.95 13.05
CA PRO A 173 30.58 34.40 12.95
C PRO A 173 29.25 34.90 12.34
N LEU A 174 28.79 36.05 12.81
CA LEU A 174 27.61 36.78 12.31
C LEU A 174 27.94 37.53 11.00
N LEU A 175 27.06 37.39 10.00
CA LEU A 175 27.06 38.22 8.79
C LEU A 175 26.06 39.40 8.93
N PRO A 176 26.33 40.57 8.32
CA PRO A 176 25.51 41.77 8.49
C PRO A 176 24.19 41.74 7.68
N GLN A 177 23.11 42.21 8.31
CA GLN A 177 21.80 42.42 7.68
C GLN A 177 21.81 43.67 6.78
N ALA A 178 21.38 43.52 5.53
CA ALA A 178 21.05 44.64 4.64
C ALA A 178 19.55 44.94 4.73
N ALA A 179 19.24 46.21 4.98
CA ALA A 179 17.89 46.73 5.06
C ALA A 179 17.26 46.89 3.67
N LEU A 180 15.97 46.59 3.55
CA LEU A 180 15.14 46.97 2.40
C LEU A 180 13.85 47.63 2.91
N ASP A 181 13.67 48.88 2.47
CA ASP A 181 12.52 49.74 2.75
C ASP A 181 11.24 49.26 2.04
N PRO A 182 10.05 49.43 2.65
CA PRO A 182 8.77 49.11 2.03
C PRO A 182 8.07 50.37 1.49
N ALA A 183 7.88 50.47 0.17
CA ALA A 183 6.89 51.37 -0.42
C ALA A 183 6.54 50.97 -1.86
N GLY A 184 5.28 50.61 -2.10
CA GLY A 184 4.76 50.37 -3.45
C GLY A 184 3.44 49.62 -3.48
N GLY A 185 2.36 50.25 -3.04
CA GLY A 185 1.00 49.74 -3.26
C GLY A 185 0.48 50.15 -4.64
N ILE A 186 -0.30 49.27 -5.28
CA ILE A 186 -1.29 49.65 -6.29
C ILE A 186 -2.54 48.78 -6.09
N ALA A 187 -3.69 49.45 -6.02
CA ALA A 187 -5.03 48.89 -5.88
C ALA A 187 -5.65 48.54 -7.25
N SER A 188 -6.57 47.58 -7.28
CA SER A 188 -7.60 47.48 -8.33
C SER A 188 -8.87 46.80 -7.80
N GLU A 189 -9.99 47.51 -7.98
CA GLU A 189 -11.37 47.23 -7.57
C GLU A 189 -12.11 46.16 -8.45
N PRO A 190 -13.30 45.69 -8.02
CA PRO A 190 -13.95 44.46 -8.48
C PRO A 190 -14.91 44.65 -9.67
N ALA A 191 -15.26 43.54 -10.34
CA ALA A 191 -16.19 43.48 -11.47
C ALA A 191 -17.19 42.29 -11.30
N PRO A 192 -18.37 42.29 -11.94
CA PRO A 192 -19.67 42.21 -11.27
C PRO A 192 -20.40 40.86 -11.40
N ALA A 193 -21.43 40.70 -10.56
CA ALA A 193 -22.32 39.55 -10.49
C ALA A 193 -23.24 39.40 -11.72
N LEU A 194 -23.42 38.15 -12.17
CA LEU A 194 -24.40 37.77 -13.18
C LEU A 194 -25.30 36.64 -12.65
N SER A 195 -26.58 36.93 -12.50
CA SER A 195 -27.65 35.98 -12.17
C SER A 195 -28.26 35.39 -13.44
N LEU A 196 -28.48 34.07 -13.50
CA LEU A 196 -29.48 33.49 -14.41
C LEU A 196 -30.18 32.26 -13.80
N ALA A 197 -31.47 32.49 -13.51
CA ALA A 197 -32.65 31.65 -13.74
C ALA A 197 -32.56 30.11 -13.63
N LYS A 198 -32.96 29.63 -12.44
CA LYS A 198 -34.01 28.62 -12.16
C LYS A 198 -34.54 27.81 -13.36
N ARG A 199 -34.34 26.48 -13.36
CA ARG A 199 -35.31 25.48 -13.84
C ARG A 199 -35.20 24.19 -13.04
N GLU A 200 -36.37 23.59 -12.87
CA GLU A 200 -36.73 22.56 -11.91
C GLU A 200 -36.32 21.15 -12.33
N GLY A 201 -35.99 20.35 -11.32
CA GLY A 201 -36.36 18.94 -11.26
C GLY A 201 -35.29 17.96 -11.76
N GLU A 202 -34.62 17.29 -10.83
CA GLU A 202 -34.66 15.83 -10.80
C GLU A 202 -34.29 15.30 -9.41
N GLN A 203 -35.05 14.28 -9.01
CA GLN A 203 -35.20 13.81 -7.65
C GLN A 203 -34.00 13.00 -7.16
N ASN A 204 -33.54 13.34 -5.97
CA ASN A 204 -33.13 12.43 -4.88
C ASN A 204 -32.93 10.96 -5.29
N ARG A 205 -31.71 10.61 -5.71
CA ARG A 205 -31.21 9.24 -5.55
C ARG A 205 -30.24 9.22 -4.38
N LYS A 206 -30.79 8.95 -3.19
CA LYS A 206 -30.04 8.35 -2.08
C LYS A 206 -29.41 7.06 -2.64
N ILE A 207 -28.11 7.07 -2.89
CA ILE A 207 -27.36 5.84 -3.21
C ILE A 207 -27.22 5.07 -1.90
N VAL A 208 -28.30 4.38 -1.54
CA VAL A 208 -28.23 3.19 -0.69
C VAL A 208 -27.81 2.08 -1.62
N PHE A 209 -26.72 1.39 -1.33
CA PHE A 209 -26.42 0.11 -1.97
C PHE A 209 -27.50 -0.89 -1.55
N SER A 210 -28.66 -0.86 -2.22
CA SER A 210 -29.55 -2.00 -2.29
C SER A 210 -29.11 -2.81 -3.51
N ALA A 211 -28.59 -4.01 -3.27
CA ALA A 211 -28.53 -5.00 -4.33
C ALA A 211 -29.96 -5.15 -4.88
N ASP A 212 -30.14 -4.90 -6.18
CA ASP A 212 -31.37 -5.18 -6.91
C ASP A 212 -31.57 -6.69 -6.95
N ASP A 213 -32.14 -7.27 -5.88
CA ASP A 213 -32.63 -8.63 -5.91
C ASP A 213 -34.01 -8.60 -6.58
N LYS A 214 -34.04 -8.86 -7.89
CA LYS A 214 -35.28 -9.06 -8.63
C LYS A 214 -36.14 -10.07 -7.88
N SER A 215 -37.37 -9.65 -7.59
CA SER A 215 -38.44 -10.39 -6.92
C SER A 215 -38.43 -11.89 -7.23
N SER A 216 -37.74 -12.67 -6.40
CA SER A 216 -38.03 -14.07 -6.17
C SER A 216 -38.46 -14.14 -4.72
N GLN A 217 -39.68 -14.63 -4.48
CA GLN A 217 -40.14 -14.93 -3.13
C GLN A 217 -39.21 -16.00 -2.57
N ARG A 218 -38.15 -15.61 -1.85
CA ARG A 218 -37.34 -16.55 -1.09
C ARG A 218 -38.26 -17.21 -0.05
N PRO A 219 -38.22 -18.54 0.10
CA PRO A 219 -38.90 -19.23 1.18
C PRO A 219 -38.52 -18.56 2.50
N GLN A 220 -39.46 -18.48 3.43
CA GLN A 220 -39.25 -17.97 4.78
C GLN A 220 -38.12 -18.78 5.44
N GLU A 221 -36.88 -18.31 5.32
CA GLU A 221 -35.71 -18.97 5.88
C GLU A 221 -35.86 -18.98 7.40
N GLU A 222 -35.88 -20.17 7.99
CA GLU A 222 -35.85 -20.33 9.44
C GLU A 222 -34.67 -19.53 9.99
N THR A 223 -34.99 -18.53 10.80
CA THR A 223 -33.99 -17.60 11.32
C THR A 223 -33.09 -18.36 12.27
N SER A 224 -31.85 -18.59 11.85
CA SER A 224 -30.82 -19.16 12.73
C SER A 224 -30.77 -18.37 14.04
N PRO A 225 -30.78 -19.04 15.21
CA PRO A 225 -30.66 -18.37 16.51
C PRO A 225 -29.30 -17.68 16.71
N TRP A 226 -28.37 -17.89 15.78
CA TRP A 226 -27.03 -17.30 15.76
C TRP A 226 -26.91 -16.13 14.76
N GLY A 227 -27.99 -15.78 14.05
CA GLY A 227 -27.96 -14.75 13.00
C GLY A 227 -27.55 -15.29 11.62
N ALA A 228 -27.33 -14.39 10.67
CA ALA A 228 -26.89 -14.72 9.31
C ALA A 228 -25.39 -14.50 9.15
N MET A 229 -24.73 -15.36 8.38
CA MET A 229 -23.29 -15.24 8.09
C MET A 229 -23.05 -15.39 6.60
N ASP A 230 -22.40 -14.38 6.01
CA ASP A 230 -21.97 -14.37 4.62
C ASP A 230 -20.45 -14.48 4.56
N PHE A 231 -19.95 -15.26 3.60
CA PHE A 231 -18.52 -15.35 3.33
C PHE A 231 -18.24 -14.91 1.90
N SER A 232 -17.18 -14.15 1.74
CA SER A 232 -16.68 -13.71 0.44
C SER A 232 -15.15 -13.87 0.41
N GLY A 233 -14.58 -13.78 -0.79
CA GLY A 233 -13.14 -13.87 -0.94
C GLY A 233 -12.67 -13.29 -2.26
N PHE A 234 -11.39 -12.97 -2.32
CA PHE A 234 -10.72 -12.35 -3.44
C PHE A 234 -9.34 -12.97 -3.61
N ALA A 235 -8.95 -13.26 -4.84
CA ALA A 235 -7.60 -13.71 -5.18
C ALA A 235 -7.09 -12.92 -6.39
N MET A 236 -5.85 -12.44 -6.30
CA MET A 236 -5.16 -11.69 -7.35
C MET A 236 -3.80 -12.30 -7.61
N ALA A 237 -3.43 -12.40 -8.88
CA ALA A 237 -2.06 -12.56 -9.31
C ALA A 237 -1.74 -11.47 -10.32
N LYS A 238 -0.66 -10.72 -10.09
CA LYS A 238 -0.24 -9.60 -10.93
C LYS A 238 1.23 -9.78 -11.28
N GLY A 239 1.53 -9.77 -12.57
CA GLY A 239 2.90 -9.72 -13.09
C GLY A 239 3.13 -8.39 -13.78
N THR A 240 4.29 -7.81 -13.58
CA THR A 240 4.72 -6.59 -14.28
C THR A 240 6.03 -6.85 -14.99
N GLN A 241 6.18 -6.23 -16.16
CA GLN A 241 7.39 -6.27 -16.97
C GLN A 241 7.65 -4.86 -17.46
N GLU A 242 8.84 -4.36 -17.14
CA GLU A 242 9.34 -3.11 -17.69
C GLU A 242 9.62 -3.27 -19.18
N MET A 243 9.14 -2.32 -19.98
CA MET A 243 9.26 -2.36 -21.45
C MET A 243 10.44 -1.52 -21.97
N HIS A 244 10.83 -0.47 -21.26
CA HIS A 244 11.91 0.43 -21.63
C HIS A 244 12.39 1.22 -20.41
N GLU A 245 13.70 1.38 -20.26
CA GLU A 245 14.31 2.26 -19.26
C GLU A 245 15.49 3.00 -19.88
N SER A 246 15.77 4.21 -19.39
CA SER A 246 17.07 4.87 -19.54
C SER A 246 17.97 4.48 -18.35
N GLY A 247 18.67 3.35 -18.43
CA GLY A 247 19.55 2.86 -17.36
C GLY A 247 19.74 1.35 -17.36
N ASP A 248 20.53 0.85 -16.41
CA ASP A 248 20.67 -0.57 -16.11
C ASP A 248 19.61 -0.98 -15.05
N SER A 249 18.39 -1.33 -15.48
CA SER A 249 17.33 -1.83 -14.57
C SER A 249 17.70 -3.21 -14.03
N GLU A 250 18.09 -3.31 -12.76
CA GLU A 250 18.27 -4.60 -12.09
C GLU A 250 16.94 -5.27 -11.68
N GLN A 251 15.81 -4.53 -11.69
CA GLN A 251 14.48 -4.98 -11.25
C GLN A 251 13.40 -4.83 -12.33
N ALA A 252 13.64 -5.44 -13.50
CA ALA A 252 12.77 -5.32 -14.67
C ALA A 252 11.42 -6.07 -14.55
N ARG A 253 11.20 -6.85 -13.48
CA ARG A 253 10.01 -7.69 -13.28
C ARG A 253 9.54 -7.63 -11.84
N MET A 254 8.23 -7.57 -11.65
CA MET A 254 7.63 -7.73 -10.32
C MET A 254 6.46 -8.69 -10.38
N PHE A 255 6.19 -9.36 -9.27
CA PHE A 255 5.06 -10.25 -9.08
C PHE A 255 4.38 -9.95 -7.76
N ARG A 256 3.05 -9.87 -7.76
CA ARG A 256 2.25 -9.74 -6.55
C ARG A 256 1.15 -10.78 -6.52
N ASN A 257 0.99 -11.43 -5.38
CA ASN A 257 -0.14 -12.30 -5.11
C ASN A 257 -0.86 -11.83 -3.85
N THR A 258 -2.18 -11.64 -3.95
CA THR A 258 -3.01 -11.23 -2.83
C THR A 258 -4.19 -12.18 -2.71
N LEU A 259 -4.42 -12.71 -1.52
CA LEU A 259 -5.59 -13.51 -1.17
C LEU A 259 -6.28 -12.86 0.02
N ARG A 260 -7.58 -12.58 -0.10
CA ARG A 260 -8.41 -12.04 0.98
C ARG A 260 -9.60 -12.94 1.21
N LEU A 261 -9.86 -13.26 2.47
CA LEU A 261 -11.05 -13.97 2.92
C LEU A 261 -11.82 -13.07 3.88
N GLU A 262 -13.13 -12.98 3.71
CA GLU A 262 -13.99 -12.10 4.48
C GLU A 262 -15.19 -12.86 5.02
N GLY A 263 -15.54 -12.56 6.27
CA GLY A 263 -16.76 -13.01 6.93
C GLY A 263 -17.57 -11.81 7.40
N LYS A 264 -18.85 -11.78 7.06
CA LYS A 264 -19.82 -10.80 7.53
C LYS A 264 -20.87 -11.50 8.37
N TRP A 265 -21.02 -11.08 9.62
CA TRP A 265 -22.01 -11.61 10.55
C TRP A 265 -23.09 -10.57 10.87
N THR A 266 -24.34 -10.96 10.70
CA THR A 266 -25.53 -10.14 10.98
C THR A 266 -26.27 -10.74 12.18
N PRO A 267 -26.33 -10.04 13.33
CA PRO A 267 -26.93 -10.59 14.55
C PRO A 267 -28.43 -10.93 14.42
N PRO A 268 -28.91 -11.94 15.17
CA PRO A 268 -30.31 -12.33 15.14
C PRO A 268 -31.25 -11.21 15.64
N GLY A 269 -32.45 -11.13 15.06
CA GLY A 269 -33.46 -10.11 15.39
C GLY A 269 -33.32 -8.78 14.63
N TRP A 270 -32.19 -8.52 13.98
CA TRP A 270 -31.99 -7.33 13.14
C TRP A 270 -32.18 -7.58 11.65
N ALA A 271 -31.94 -8.80 11.17
CA ALA A 271 -32.24 -9.20 9.78
C ALA A 271 -33.73 -9.04 9.41
N ASN A 272 -34.65 -9.28 10.36
CA ASN A 272 -36.11 -9.23 10.13
C ASN A 272 -36.77 -7.89 10.50
N ALA A 273 -36.09 -7.06 11.29
CA ALA A 273 -36.56 -5.70 11.60
C ALA A 273 -36.54 -4.81 10.34
N GLN A 274 -35.62 -5.10 9.42
CA GLN A 274 -35.41 -4.44 8.13
C GLN A 274 -36.65 -4.44 7.22
N GLN A 275 -37.57 -5.40 7.38
CA GLN A 275 -38.73 -5.58 6.50
C GLN A 275 -40.07 -5.22 7.18
N SER A 276 -40.11 -5.09 8.51
CA SER A 276 -41.36 -5.02 9.27
C SER A 276 -41.78 -3.62 9.74
N ARG A 277 -40.90 -2.61 9.68
CA ARG A 277 -41.19 -1.25 10.21
C ARG A 277 -41.12 -0.10 9.21
N GLY A 278 -40.79 -0.32 7.94
CA GLY A 278 -40.64 0.76 6.96
C GLY A 278 -39.41 1.67 7.18
N GLU A 279 -38.70 1.52 8.29
CA GLU A 279 -37.40 2.14 8.60
C GLU A 279 -36.30 1.08 8.49
N THR A 280 -35.39 1.26 7.54
CA THR A 280 -34.30 0.31 7.26
C THR A 280 -33.08 0.58 8.15
N SER A 281 -33.00 -0.09 9.30
CA SER A 281 -31.75 -0.15 10.08
C SER A 281 -30.91 -1.37 9.66
N ASN A 282 -29.62 -1.18 9.43
CA ASN A 282 -28.68 -2.25 9.07
C ASN A 282 -27.59 -2.37 10.14
N THR A 283 -27.25 -3.58 10.59
CA THR A 283 -26.18 -3.79 11.59
C THR A 283 -25.46 -5.10 11.33
N PHE A 284 -24.14 -5.06 11.21
CA PHE A 284 -23.32 -6.23 11.00
C PHE A 284 -21.90 -6.02 11.56
N VAL A 285 -21.20 -7.13 11.77
CA VAL A 285 -19.76 -7.17 12.01
C VAL A 285 -19.10 -7.77 10.79
N LEU A 286 -18.01 -7.17 10.32
CA LEU A 286 -17.20 -7.67 9.22
C LEU A 286 -15.77 -7.87 9.70
N ALA A 287 -15.15 -8.97 9.28
CA ALA A 287 -13.73 -9.21 9.45
C ALA A 287 -13.17 -9.84 8.18
N SER A 288 -12.00 -9.37 7.75
CA SER A 288 -11.28 -9.92 6.61
C SER A 288 -9.80 -10.13 6.94
N VAL A 289 -9.24 -11.23 6.46
CA VAL A 289 -7.83 -11.57 6.57
C VAL A 289 -7.23 -11.56 5.19
N GLN A 290 -6.06 -10.93 5.04
CA GLN A 290 -5.35 -10.83 3.78
C GLN A 290 -3.95 -11.42 3.90
N SER A 291 -3.60 -12.29 2.96
CA SER A 291 -2.22 -12.65 2.64
C SER A 291 -1.78 -11.85 1.42
N ASP A 292 -0.62 -11.21 1.48
CA ASP A 292 -0.03 -10.44 0.39
C ASP A 292 1.43 -10.84 0.24
N TYR A 293 1.84 -11.18 -0.99
CA TYR A 293 3.22 -11.48 -1.34
C TYR A 293 3.62 -10.59 -2.50
N LEU A 294 4.70 -9.83 -2.33
CA LEU A 294 5.26 -8.91 -3.32
C LEU A 294 6.73 -9.24 -3.56
N TRP A 295 7.08 -9.37 -4.83
CA TRP A 295 8.40 -9.78 -5.32
C TRP A 295 8.87 -8.79 -6.39
N PHE A 296 10.07 -8.20 -6.22
CA PHE A 296 10.65 -7.22 -7.16
C PHE A 296 11.78 -7.77 -8.05
N GLY A 297 12.02 -9.08 -8.09
CA GLY A 297 13.03 -9.66 -8.97
C GLY A 297 13.93 -10.71 -8.28
N PRO A 298 14.90 -11.27 -9.01
CA PRO A 298 15.75 -12.35 -8.49
C PRO A 298 16.72 -11.88 -7.38
N THR A 299 16.84 -10.58 -7.13
CA THR A 299 17.60 -9.99 -6.02
C THR A 299 16.79 -10.11 -4.72
N PRO A 300 17.22 -10.95 -3.75
CA PRO A 300 16.35 -11.37 -2.62
C PRO A 300 16.11 -10.32 -1.52
N SER A 301 16.63 -9.10 -1.68
CA SER A 301 16.49 -8.01 -0.69
C SER A 301 15.13 -7.32 -0.72
N SER A 302 14.22 -7.74 -1.58
CA SER A 302 12.97 -7.04 -1.91
C SER A 302 11.74 -7.95 -1.92
N ASP A 303 11.77 -9.07 -1.21
CA ASP A 303 10.61 -9.95 -1.08
C ASP A 303 9.84 -9.65 0.21
N ASP A 304 8.58 -9.25 0.08
CA ASP A 304 7.70 -8.97 1.20
C ASP A 304 6.56 -10.00 1.28
N TYR A 305 6.34 -10.53 2.48
CA TYR A 305 5.20 -11.38 2.80
C TYR A 305 4.48 -10.86 4.04
N ASP A 306 3.20 -10.52 3.85
CA ASP A 306 2.34 -10.00 4.90
C ASP A 306 1.10 -10.89 5.08
N LEU A 307 0.77 -11.20 6.33
CA LEU A 307 -0.50 -11.81 6.71
C LEU A 307 -1.13 -10.96 7.80
N GLU A 308 -2.23 -10.27 7.48
CA GLU A 308 -2.82 -9.27 8.36
C GLU A 308 -4.35 -9.38 8.46
N LEU A 309 -4.89 -8.85 9.56
CA LEU A 309 -6.31 -8.47 9.62
C LEU A 309 -6.47 -7.23 8.74
N TYR A 310 -7.06 -7.41 7.57
CA TYR A 310 -7.24 -6.33 6.61
C TYR A 310 -8.32 -5.36 7.11
N GLU A 311 -9.59 -5.75 7.09
CA GLU A 311 -10.66 -4.97 7.73
C GLU A 311 -11.30 -5.74 8.90
N GLY A 312 -11.80 -5.00 9.88
CA GLY A 312 -12.38 -5.57 11.08
C GLY A 312 -13.20 -4.49 11.79
N TYR A 313 -14.51 -4.46 11.56
CA TYR A 313 -15.35 -3.40 12.10
C TYR A 313 -16.79 -3.83 12.41
N LEU A 314 -17.38 -3.12 13.37
CA LEU A 314 -18.81 -3.06 13.59
C LEU A 314 -19.40 -1.93 12.73
N PHE A 315 -20.49 -2.23 12.03
CA PHE A 315 -21.26 -1.23 11.30
C PHE A 315 -22.70 -1.20 11.81
N ARG A 316 -23.22 0.02 11.99
CA ARG A 316 -24.64 0.26 12.27
C ARG A 316 -25.13 1.47 11.51
N ALA A 317 -26.22 1.31 10.78
CA ALA A 317 -26.90 2.37 10.04
C ALA A 317 -28.38 2.44 10.39
N THR A 318 -28.90 3.65 10.32
CA THR A 318 -30.32 4.05 10.45
C THR A 318 -30.63 5.06 9.34
N PRO A 319 -31.89 5.51 9.17
CA PRO A 319 -32.22 6.55 8.20
C PRO A 319 -31.47 7.88 8.40
N ASP A 320 -31.14 8.22 9.65
CA ASP A 320 -30.61 9.54 10.03
C ASP A 320 -29.09 9.54 10.26
N TRP A 321 -28.50 8.37 10.53
CA TRP A 321 -27.06 8.26 10.80
C TRP A 321 -26.49 6.86 10.54
N ASP A 322 -25.18 6.79 10.31
CA ASP A 322 -24.41 5.57 10.43
C ASP A 322 -23.13 5.71 11.26
N LEU A 323 -22.67 4.58 11.77
CA LEU A 323 -21.50 4.43 12.61
C LEU A 323 -20.69 3.23 12.13
N ARG A 324 -19.38 3.42 11.96
CA ARG A 324 -18.41 2.34 11.74
C ARG A 324 -17.28 2.43 12.77
N LEU A 325 -17.06 1.36 13.53
CA LEU A 325 -16.04 1.26 14.56
C LEU A 325 -15.11 0.08 14.29
N GLY A 326 -13.82 0.33 14.12
CA GLY A 326 -12.81 -0.70 13.91
C GLY A 326 -11.81 -0.37 12.80
N ARG A 327 -11.06 -1.37 12.35
CA ARG A 327 -10.08 -1.27 11.27
C ARG A 327 -10.80 -1.24 9.93
N GLN A 328 -10.72 -0.12 9.21
CA GLN A 328 -11.58 0.15 8.06
C GLN A 328 -10.89 1.08 7.05
N ILE A 329 -11.41 1.06 5.83
CA ILE A 329 -11.08 2.05 4.79
C ILE A 329 -12.19 3.12 4.73
N VAL A 330 -11.77 4.39 4.65
CA VAL A 330 -12.60 5.58 4.43
C VAL A 330 -12.06 6.33 3.23
N ARG A 331 -12.95 6.71 2.32
CA ARG A 331 -12.64 7.43 1.09
C ARG A 331 -13.28 8.81 1.12
N TRP A 332 -12.45 9.85 1.02
CA TRP A 332 -12.86 11.22 0.73
C TRP A 332 -12.33 11.61 -0.63
N GLY A 333 -13.09 12.38 -1.41
CA GLY A 333 -12.76 12.69 -2.80
C GLY A 333 -13.61 11.93 -3.83
N LYS A 334 -13.54 12.43 -5.06
CA LYS A 334 -14.19 12.02 -6.31
C LYS A 334 -13.19 11.73 -7.45
N ALA A 335 -11.94 12.17 -7.39
CA ALA A 335 -10.88 11.90 -8.35
C ALA A 335 -10.49 10.43 -8.34
N ASP A 336 -9.93 9.88 -9.41
CA ASP A 336 -9.70 8.42 -9.47
C ASP A 336 -8.34 8.03 -8.88
N GLN A 337 -7.24 8.40 -9.56
CA GLN A 337 -5.91 7.88 -9.22
C GLN A 337 -5.12 8.76 -8.27
N ILE A 338 -5.31 10.08 -8.32
CA ILE A 338 -4.64 11.06 -7.47
C ILE A 338 -5.74 11.88 -6.82
N SER A 339 -5.88 11.78 -5.50
CA SER A 339 -6.94 12.47 -4.76
C SER A 339 -6.32 13.24 -3.58
N PRO A 340 -6.12 14.56 -3.72
CA PRO A 340 -5.45 15.35 -2.70
C PRO A 340 -6.23 15.51 -1.40
N VAL A 341 -7.54 15.24 -1.39
CA VAL A 341 -8.36 15.27 -0.15
C VAL A 341 -8.34 13.93 0.60
N ASP A 342 -7.90 12.84 -0.02
CA ASP A 342 -7.99 11.48 0.52
C ASP A 342 -6.81 11.12 1.44
N ASN A 343 -6.75 11.79 2.60
CA ASN A 343 -5.62 11.68 3.52
C ASN A 343 -5.94 10.92 4.82
N ILE A 344 -7.05 10.17 4.90
CA ILE A 344 -7.44 9.44 6.13
C ILE A 344 -6.71 8.11 6.27
N ASN A 345 -6.73 7.28 5.23
CA ASN A 345 -6.04 5.98 5.22
C ASN A 345 -4.63 6.08 4.64
N PRO A 346 -3.62 5.41 5.23
CA PRO A 346 -2.32 5.27 4.59
C PRO A 346 -2.44 4.51 3.28
N GLN A 347 -1.36 4.54 2.51
CA GLN A 347 -1.28 3.87 1.22
C GLN A 347 -0.03 2.99 1.14
N ASP A 348 -0.16 1.85 0.46
CA ASP A 348 0.94 0.99 0.04
C ASP A 348 1.58 1.59 -1.22
N MET A 349 2.72 2.23 -1.01
CA MET A 349 3.51 2.96 -1.99
C MET A 349 4.66 2.11 -2.56
N ARG A 350 4.81 0.85 -2.15
CA ARG A 350 5.85 -0.07 -2.68
C ARG A 350 5.74 -0.27 -4.19
N GLU A 351 4.54 -0.16 -4.75
CA GLU A 351 4.31 -0.19 -6.22
C GLU A 351 3.90 1.19 -6.76
N PHE A 352 4.21 2.27 -6.05
CA PHE A 352 3.91 3.65 -6.40
C PHE A 352 2.44 3.85 -6.83
N PHE A 353 2.16 4.55 -7.94
CA PHE A 353 0.81 4.70 -8.48
C PHE A 353 0.41 3.64 -9.52
N LEU A 354 1.07 2.47 -9.54
CA LEU A 354 0.70 1.38 -10.46
C LEU A 354 -0.67 0.75 -10.14
N PRO A 355 -0.96 0.39 -8.87
CA PRO A 355 -2.29 -0.08 -8.48
C PRO A 355 -3.28 1.09 -8.49
N ASP A 356 -4.56 0.78 -8.64
CA ASP A 356 -5.61 1.80 -8.49
C ASP A 356 -5.58 2.38 -7.07
N LEU A 357 -6.03 3.62 -6.87
CA LEU A 357 -6.04 4.26 -5.55
C LEU A 357 -6.67 3.38 -4.47
N GLU A 358 -7.82 2.77 -4.75
CA GLU A 358 -8.53 1.90 -3.80
C GLU A 358 -7.73 0.66 -3.41
N ASP A 359 -6.94 0.09 -4.34
CA ASP A 359 -6.07 -1.07 -4.08
C ASP A 359 -4.83 -0.71 -3.24
N ARG A 360 -4.44 0.57 -3.23
CA ARG A 360 -3.30 1.05 -2.42
C ARG A 360 -3.68 1.30 -0.97
N LYS A 361 -4.97 1.52 -0.65
CA LYS A 361 -5.36 1.97 0.70
C LYS A 361 -5.12 0.88 1.73
N ILE A 362 -4.42 1.26 2.79
CA ILE A 362 -4.22 0.43 3.98
C ILE A 362 -5.34 0.79 4.99
N PRO A 363 -6.17 -0.18 5.42
CA PRO A 363 -7.19 0.08 6.42
C PRO A 363 -6.56 0.55 7.75
N ASN A 364 -7.26 1.37 8.53
CA ASN A 364 -6.74 1.83 9.83
C ASN A 364 -7.85 1.78 10.89
N TRP A 365 -7.46 1.60 12.15
CA TRP A 365 -8.34 1.66 13.30
C TRP A 365 -8.93 3.06 13.45
N MET A 366 -10.25 3.17 13.38
CA MET A 366 -10.93 4.45 13.56
C MET A 366 -12.38 4.29 14.01
N ALA A 367 -12.94 5.40 14.46
CA ALA A 367 -14.37 5.61 14.59
C ALA A 367 -14.84 6.58 13.52
N ARG A 368 -15.90 6.24 12.80
CA ARG A 368 -16.53 7.07 11.79
C ARG A 368 -18.02 7.19 12.06
N VAL A 369 -18.54 8.42 12.04
CA VAL A 369 -19.97 8.70 12.15
C VAL A 369 -20.40 9.56 10.96
N ARG A 370 -21.54 9.23 10.36
CA ARG A 370 -22.24 10.11 9.43
C ARG A 370 -23.63 10.45 9.93
N LEU A 371 -24.04 11.69 9.71
CA LEU A 371 -25.37 12.21 9.97
C LEU A 371 -25.97 12.69 8.64
N PHE A 372 -27.26 12.44 8.44
CA PHE A 372 -27.98 12.71 7.19
C PHE A 372 -29.14 13.71 7.37
N PRO A 373 -28.90 14.96 7.82
CA PRO A 373 -29.93 16.00 7.78
C PRO A 373 -30.36 16.31 6.34
N ASP A 374 -31.54 16.91 6.14
CA ASP A 374 -32.21 17.01 4.83
C ASP A 374 -31.33 17.49 3.65
N LEU A 375 -30.54 18.55 3.86
CA LEU A 375 -29.77 19.20 2.79
C LEU A 375 -28.27 18.88 2.82
N PHE A 376 -27.77 18.23 3.87
CA PHE A 376 -26.34 18.04 4.09
C PHE A 376 -26.05 16.63 4.58
N THR A 377 -24.86 16.13 4.30
CA THR A 377 -24.28 15.01 5.04
C THR A 377 -23.13 15.54 5.86
N LEU A 378 -23.13 15.24 7.15
CA LEU A 378 -22.01 15.54 8.04
C LEU A 378 -21.28 14.25 8.36
N GLU A 379 -19.97 14.23 8.22
CA GLU A 379 -19.11 13.09 8.47
C GLU A 379 -17.99 13.48 9.44
N GLY A 380 -17.82 12.69 10.49
CA GLY A 380 -16.71 12.81 11.44
C GLY A 380 -15.90 11.52 11.49
N VAL A 381 -14.58 11.65 11.48
CA VAL A 381 -13.64 10.54 11.64
C VAL A 381 -12.66 10.82 12.77
N PHE A 382 -12.39 9.80 13.57
CA PHE A 382 -11.42 9.83 14.65
C PHE A 382 -10.50 8.62 14.56
N VAL A 383 -9.21 8.86 14.35
CA VAL A 383 -8.18 7.83 14.16
C VAL A 383 -7.25 7.86 15.37
N PRO A 384 -7.39 6.93 16.35
CA PRO A 384 -6.60 6.95 17.58
C PRO A 384 -5.14 6.54 17.39
N PHE A 385 -4.82 5.75 16.37
CA PHE A 385 -3.50 5.17 16.16
C PHE A 385 -2.92 5.65 14.83
N PHE A 386 -1.70 6.17 14.90
CA PHE A 386 -0.96 6.55 13.70
C PHE A 386 -0.58 5.30 12.92
N GLU A 387 -0.64 5.41 11.60
CA GLU A 387 -0.21 4.37 10.66
C GLU A 387 0.38 5.11 9.44
N GLU A 388 1.62 4.78 9.09
CA GLU A 388 2.38 5.36 7.99
C GLU A 388 2.04 4.73 6.64
N ASN A 389 2.47 5.38 5.56
CA ASN A 389 2.47 4.75 4.24
C ASN A 389 3.47 3.59 4.23
N ARG A 390 3.17 2.51 3.51
CA ARG A 390 4.11 1.39 3.35
C ARG A 390 5.01 1.65 2.16
N PHE A 391 6.31 1.77 2.37
CA PHE A 391 7.32 1.99 1.32
C PHE A 391 8.68 1.45 1.78
N ASP A 392 9.60 1.26 0.84
CA ASP A 392 10.98 0.92 1.14
C ASP A 392 11.85 2.18 1.14
N TYR A 393 12.83 2.27 2.03
CA TYR A 393 13.83 3.34 1.95
C TYR A 393 14.84 3.09 0.83
N THR A 394 15.25 1.84 0.60
CA THR A 394 16.21 1.44 -0.44
C THR A 394 15.91 0.02 -0.92
N GLY A 395 16.51 -0.40 -2.05
CA GLY A 395 16.56 -1.82 -2.40
C GLY A 395 15.40 -2.31 -3.26
N SER A 396 14.42 -1.45 -3.54
CA SER A 396 13.32 -1.72 -4.46
C SER A 396 13.14 -0.58 -5.45
N LYS A 397 12.55 -0.88 -6.61
CA LYS A 397 12.38 0.06 -7.73
C LYS A 397 11.74 1.39 -7.34
N PHE A 398 10.77 1.36 -6.43
CA PHE A 398 10.03 2.54 -5.98
C PHE A 398 10.46 3.01 -4.59
N ALA A 399 11.61 2.53 -4.09
CA ALA A 399 12.14 2.92 -2.81
C ALA A 399 12.50 4.42 -2.78
N LEU A 400 12.30 5.06 -1.63
CA LEU A 400 12.44 6.50 -1.44
C LEU A 400 13.83 7.05 -1.80
N LEU A 401 14.88 6.27 -1.53
CA LEU A 401 16.29 6.63 -1.78
C LEU A 401 16.91 5.86 -2.95
N GLY A 402 16.08 5.16 -3.75
CA GLY A 402 16.51 4.42 -4.94
C GLY A 402 16.61 2.90 -4.78
N SER A 403 16.74 2.23 -5.92
CA SER A 403 16.74 0.75 -6.02
C SER A 403 17.98 0.08 -5.43
N GLU A 404 19.09 0.81 -5.32
CA GLU A 404 20.33 0.26 -4.77
C GLU A 404 20.38 0.41 -3.25
N PRO A 405 20.80 -0.63 -2.52
CA PRO A 405 21.13 -0.51 -1.10
C PRO A 405 22.16 0.60 -0.89
N ASN A 406 21.92 1.47 0.08
CA ASN A 406 22.88 2.50 0.47
C ASN A 406 23.45 2.23 1.87
N ASN A 407 24.53 2.93 2.22
CA ASN A 407 25.18 2.80 3.53
C ASN A 407 24.56 3.72 4.60
N LEU A 408 23.39 4.32 4.35
CA LEU A 408 22.73 5.20 5.31
C LEU A 408 22.02 4.34 6.36
N ARG A 409 22.27 4.65 7.62
CA ARG A 409 21.50 4.05 8.71
C ARG A 409 20.15 4.76 8.80
N ILE A 410 19.05 4.03 8.68
CA ILE A 410 17.72 4.60 8.91
C ILE A 410 17.40 4.54 10.41
N ASN A 411 16.95 5.67 10.97
CA ASN A 411 16.49 5.78 12.34
C ASN A 411 15.12 6.46 12.35
N GLU A 412 14.08 5.63 12.35
CA GLU A 412 12.69 6.04 12.29
C GLU A 412 12.10 6.22 13.69
N SER A 413 11.38 7.31 13.89
CA SER A 413 10.74 7.68 15.14
C SER A 413 9.23 7.74 14.94
N GLU A 414 8.59 6.58 14.96
CA GLU A 414 7.13 6.47 14.90
C GLU A 414 6.45 7.14 16.11
N PRO A 415 5.34 7.88 15.89
CA PRO A 415 4.50 8.39 16.97
C PRO A 415 3.97 7.26 17.86
N GLY A 416 4.00 7.45 19.18
CA GLY A 416 3.44 6.46 20.11
C GLY A 416 1.91 6.34 20.03
N ASN A 417 1.35 5.25 20.55
CA ASN A 417 -0.09 4.93 20.53
C ASN A 417 -0.98 5.76 21.48
N GLY A 418 -0.50 6.93 21.91
CA GLY A 418 -1.26 7.86 22.76
C GLY A 418 -2.24 8.72 21.95
N LEU A 419 -3.30 9.19 22.61
CA LEU A 419 -4.32 10.03 21.98
C LEU A 419 -3.79 11.42 21.54
N ASP A 420 -2.65 11.83 22.06
CA ASP A 420 -1.86 12.98 21.60
C ASP A 420 -1.37 12.83 20.15
N ASN A 421 -1.39 11.62 19.60
CA ASN A 421 -1.05 11.28 18.22
C ASN A 421 -2.28 10.98 17.34
N ALA A 422 -3.49 11.08 17.89
CA ALA A 422 -4.73 10.81 17.15
C ALA A 422 -5.00 11.86 16.06
N ALA A 423 -5.65 11.45 14.98
CA ALA A 423 -6.16 12.33 13.93
C ALA A 423 -7.67 12.54 14.05
N LEU A 424 -8.13 13.73 13.64
CA LEU A 424 -9.54 14.12 13.64
C LEU A 424 -9.88 14.74 12.29
N GLY A 425 -10.95 14.26 11.67
CA GLY A 425 -11.45 14.79 10.41
C GLY A 425 -12.94 15.11 10.47
N LEU A 426 -13.32 16.18 9.78
CA LEU A 426 -14.70 16.58 9.55
C LEU A 426 -14.91 16.83 8.06
N ARG A 427 -16.04 16.36 7.53
CA ARG A 427 -16.45 16.60 6.14
C ARG A 427 -17.94 16.91 6.09
N THR A 428 -18.31 17.88 5.26
CA THR A 428 -19.71 18.19 4.95
C THR A 428 -19.91 18.12 3.45
N SER A 429 -21.03 17.57 3.00
CA SER A 429 -21.38 17.53 1.58
C SER A 429 -22.85 17.86 1.34
N THR A 430 -23.14 18.40 0.17
CA THR A 430 -24.50 18.78 -0.27
C THR A 430 -24.62 18.67 -1.78
N THR A 431 -25.86 18.58 -2.27
CA THR A 431 -26.15 18.60 -3.70
C THR A 431 -27.05 19.79 -4.01
N VAL A 432 -26.61 20.65 -4.93
CA VAL A 432 -27.30 21.88 -5.32
C VAL A 432 -27.41 21.94 -6.85
N VAL A 433 -28.62 21.80 -7.37
CA VAL A 433 -28.93 21.94 -8.82
C VAL A 433 -28.04 21.03 -9.70
N GLY A 434 -27.94 19.75 -9.34
CA GLY A 434 -27.15 18.76 -10.08
C GLY A 434 -25.64 18.77 -9.81
N TRP A 435 -25.16 19.71 -8.99
CA TRP A 435 -23.78 19.74 -8.52
C TRP A 435 -23.67 19.16 -7.12
N ASP A 436 -22.77 18.21 -6.94
CA ASP A 436 -22.32 17.75 -5.64
C ASP A 436 -21.14 18.60 -5.18
N PHE A 437 -21.17 19.05 -3.93
CA PHE A 437 -20.07 19.78 -3.30
C PHE A 437 -19.71 19.14 -1.97
N ALA A 438 -18.43 19.19 -1.62
CA ALA A 438 -17.98 18.88 -0.27
C ALA A 438 -16.87 19.82 0.20
N LEU A 439 -16.83 20.03 1.51
CA LEU A 439 -15.73 20.69 2.21
C LEU A 439 -15.24 19.75 3.31
N SER A 440 -13.93 19.67 3.49
CA SER A 440 -13.31 18.82 4.50
C SER A 440 -12.19 19.55 5.26
N TYR A 441 -11.99 19.13 6.49
CA TYR A 441 -10.88 19.53 7.33
C TYR A 441 -10.32 18.30 8.03
N LEU A 442 -9.01 18.11 7.98
CA LEU A 442 -8.32 17.00 8.62
C LEU A 442 -7.12 17.51 9.40
N TYR A 443 -7.09 17.22 10.70
CA TYR A 443 -5.91 17.38 11.54
C TYR A 443 -5.26 16.00 11.75
N THR A 444 -4.07 15.81 11.21
CA THR A 444 -3.40 14.50 11.17
C THR A 444 -1.88 14.67 11.28
N ARG A 445 -1.14 13.55 11.30
CA ARG A 445 0.28 13.53 10.98
C ARG A 445 0.48 13.24 9.49
N GLU A 446 1.59 13.71 8.94
CA GLU A 446 2.08 13.23 7.63
C GLU A 446 2.26 11.72 7.68
N LYS A 447 1.98 11.02 6.58
CA LYS A 447 2.12 9.55 6.49
C LYS A 447 3.36 9.11 5.73
N SER A 448 3.96 10.06 5.02
CA SER A 448 5.33 9.93 4.54
C SER A 448 6.23 10.67 5.53
N PRO A 449 7.45 10.18 5.77
CA PRO A 449 8.32 10.74 6.78
C PRO A 449 8.94 12.05 6.31
N ARG A 450 9.10 12.96 7.26
CA ARG A 450 10.08 14.04 7.16
C ARG A 450 11.47 13.45 7.38
N LEU A 451 12.39 13.78 6.48
CA LEU A 451 13.75 13.29 6.53
C LEU A 451 14.70 14.33 7.12
N ARG A 452 15.71 13.86 7.86
CA ARG A 452 16.83 14.68 8.32
C ARG A 452 18.11 13.87 8.32
N LEU A 453 19.09 14.29 7.52
CA LEU A 453 20.37 13.61 7.43
C LEU A 453 21.32 14.09 8.54
N ASP A 454 21.83 13.16 9.34
CA ASP A 454 22.95 13.39 10.25
C ASP A 454 24.20 12.69 9.72
N PRO A 455 25.05 13.40 8.95
CA PRO A 455 26.27 12.81 8.40
C PRO A 455 27.34 12.56 9.47
N ALA A 456 27.23 13.19 10.64
CA ALA A 456 28.23 13.15 11.71
C ALA A 456 27.82 12.22 12.87
N SER A 457 26.69 11.50 12.74
CA SER A 457 26.20 10.57 13.75
C SER A 457 27.30 9.57 14.17
N PRO A 458 27.52 9.33 15.48
CA PRO A 458 28.57 8.43 15.97
C PRO A 458 28.49 6.99 15.43
N ALA A 459 27.30 6.58 14.98
CA ALA A 459 27.02 5.27 14.39
C ALA A 459 27.29 5.21 12.87
N GLY A 460 27.74 6.31 12.26
CA GLY A 460 27.83 6.51 10.81
C GLY A 460 26.67 7.38 10.28
N PRO A 461 26.74 7.87 9.02
CA PRO A 461 25.69 8.69 8.42
C PRO A 461 24.31 8.09 8.65
N THR A 462 23.45 8.84 9.33
CA THR A 462 22.14 8.37 9.78
C THR A 462 21.05 9.27 9.21
N LEU A 463 20.08 8.68 8.52
CA LEU A 463 18.87 9.37 8.12
C LEU A 463 17.82 9.21 9.22
N HIS A 464 17.40 10.32 9.81
CA HIS A 464 16.31 10.36 10.77
C HIS A 464 15.00 10.57 10.02
N ALA A 465 14.00 9.76 10.36
CA ALA A 465 12.65 9.86 9.82
C ALA A 465 11.64 10.10 10.95
N ASP A 466 10.82 11.14 10.83
CA ASP A 466 9.74 11.43 11.76
C ASP A 466 8.49 11.98 11.07
N TYR A 467 7.34 11.96 11.75
CA TYR A 467 6.03 12.20 11.14
C TYR A 467 5.36 13.44 11.72
N PRO A 468 5.60 14.65 11.19
CA PRO A 468 5.09 15.90 11.75
C PRO A 468 3.57 16.03 11.64
N ARG A 469 2.99 16.95 12.43
CA ARG A 469 1.55 17.28 12.41
C ARG A 469 1.26 18.27 11.29
N GLN A 470 0.08 18.14 10.69
CA GLN A 470 -0.41 19.03 9.65
C GLN A 470 -1.94 19.21 9.70
N HIS A 471 -2.39 20.33 9.16
CA HIS A 471 -3.77 20.69 8.92
C HIS A 471 -4.04 20.69 7.42
N ILE A 472 -5.11 20.01 7.01
CA ILE A 472 -5.50 19.86 5.61
C ILE A 472 -6.91 20.40 5.43
N PHE A 473 -7.08 21.35 4.52
CA PHE A 473 -8.37 21.93 4.15
C PHE A 473 -8.71 21.51 2.73
N GLY A 474 -9.80 20.79 2.55
CA GLY A 474 -10.21 20.22 1.27
C GLY A 474 -11.52 20.80 0.73
N TRP A 475 -11.64 20.85 -0.59
CA TRP A 475 -12.88 21.09 -1.30
C TRP A 475 -13.03 20.13 -2.48
N GLU A 476 -14.26 19.76 -2.77
CA GLU A 476 -14.61 18.81 -3.82
C GLU A 476 -15.86 19.32 -4.55
N PHE A 477 -15.92 19.09 -5.86
CA PHE A 477 -17.15 19.22 -6.63
C PHE A 477 -17.27 18.13 -7.69
N GLU A 478 -18.50 17.79 -8.06
CA GLU A 478 -18.81 16.88 -9.15
C GLU A 478 -20.14 17.28 -9.81
N THR A 479 -20.25 17.12 -11.11
CA THR A 479 -21.50 17.31 -11.85
C THR A 479 -21.48 16.49 -13.14
N THR A 480 -22.65 16.25 -13.72
CA THR A 480 -22.77 15.61 -15.02
C THR A 480 -23.59 16.48 -15.98
N PHE A 481 -23.18 16.49 -17.24
CA PHE A 481 -23.87 17.16 -18.34
C PHE A 481 -23.92 16.22 -19.54
N ASP A 482 -25.10 15.65 -19.81
CA ASP A 482 -25.31 14.66 -20.87
C ASP A 482 -24.33 13.47 -20.72
N LYS A 483 -23.41 13.28 -21.68
CA LYS A 483 -22.41 12.20 -21.68
C LYS A 483 -21.12 12.54 -20.93
N PHE A 484 -21.03 13.72 -20.31
CA PHE A 484 -19.82 14.21 -19.68
C PHE A 484 -19.95 14.33 -18.16
N GLY A 485 -18.97 13.79 -17.44
CA GLY A 485 -18.78 14.03 -16.01
C GLY A 485 -17.68 15.04 -15.78
N PHE A 486 -17.88 15.99 -14.88
CA PHE A 486 -16.85 16.93 -14.45
C PHE A 486 -16.64 16.76 -12.95
N ARG A 487 -15.39 16.62 -12.55
CA ARG A 487 -15.01 16.47 -11.15
C ARG A 487 -13.84 17.38 -10.82
N GLY A 488 -13.79 17.87 -9.59
CA GLY A 488 -12.68 18.66 -9.13
C GLY A 488 -12.44 18.48 -7.64
N GLU A 489 -11.17 18.50 -7.27
CA GLU A 489 -10.72 18.47 -5.88
C GLU A 489 -9.62 19.50 -5.67
N GLY A 490 -9.53 20.03 -4.46
CA GLY A 490 -8.33 20.72 -4.01
C GLY A 490 -8.11 20.51 -2.53
N ALA A 491 -6.85 20.46 -2.12
CA ALA A 491 -6.47 20.38 -0.73
C ALA A 491 -5.28 21.31 -0.46
N TYR A 492 -5.44 22.17 0.54
CA TYR A 492 -4.39 23.01 1.09
C TYR A 492 -3.83 22.35 2.35
N PHE A 493 -2.52 22.11 2.34
CA PHE A 493 -1.73 21.60 3.45
C PHE A 493 -0.97 22.79 4.05
N ASP A 494 -1.12 23.02 5.35
CA ASP A 494 -0.45 24.14 6.02
C ASP A 494 1.06 23.94 6.18
N GLY A 495 1.52 22.69 6.22
CA GLY A 495 2.92 22.31 6.14
C GLY A 495 3.06 20.88 5.64
N GLN A 496 3.75 20.70 4.52
CA GLN A 496 4.11 19.41 3.95
C GLN A 496 5.63 19.29 3.87
N SER A 497 6.17 18.15 4.27
CA SER A 497 7.61 17.88 4.25
C SER A 497 8.08 17.59 2.82
N MET A 498 9.00 18.41 2.33
CA MET A 498 9.59 18.35 0.99
C MET A 498 11.06 18.02 1.10
N THR A 499 11.47 16.84 0.62
CA THR A 499 12.87 16.40 0.61
C THR A 499 13.71 17.30 -0.30
N THR A 500 14.92 17.62 0.14
CA THR A 500 15.89 18.47 -0.56
C THR A 500 17.08 17.66 -1.05
N GLU A 501 17.96 18.28 -1.84
CA GLU A 501 19.20 17.69 -2.34
C GLU A 501 20.13 17.19 -1.21
N SER A 502 20.04 17.76 -0.01
CA SER A 502 20.82 17.31 1.17
C SER A 502 20.22 16.09 1.88
N LEU A 503 19.09 15.56 1.40
CA LEU A 503 18.26 14.55 2.08
C LEU A 503 17.67 15.04 3.41
N ASP A 504 17.67 16.35 3.66
CA ASP A 504 16.82 16.97 4.66
C ASP A 504 15.48 17.35 4.05
N SER A 505 14.45 17.54 4.89
CA SER A 505 13.15 18.03 4.45
C SER A 505 12.88 19.45 4.94
N VAL A 506 12.34 20.29 4.05
CA VAL A 506 11.75 21.59 4.40
C VAL A 506 10.24 21.45 4.54
N SER A 507 9.63 22.11 5.52
CA SER A 507 8.17 22.11 5.68
C SER A 507 7.60 23.40 5.09
N THR A 508 6.70 23.27 4.12
CA THR A 508 6.17 24.41 3.37
C THR A 508 4.68 24.21 3.09
N PRO A 509 3.86 25.28 3.03
CA PRO A 509 2.47 25.16 2.61
C PRO A 509 2.36 24.71 1.15
N VAL A 510 1.39 23.83 0.87
CA VAL A 510 1.19 23.27 -0.47
C VAL A 510 -0.28 23.24 -0.82
N LEU A 511 -0.61 23.65 -2.04
CA LEU A 511 -1.93 23.45 -2.63
C LEU A 511 -1.84 22.36 -3.70
N HIS A 512 -2.61 21.29 -3.51
CA HIS A 512 -2.84 20.28 -4.54
C HIS A 512 -4.23 20.47 -5.12
N SER A 513 -4.40 20.29 -6.43
CA SER A 513 -5.68 20.42 -7.12
C SER A 513 -5.79 19.41 -8.25
N VAL A 514 -6.97 18.86 -8.46
CA VAL A 514 -7.27 17.91 -9.54
C VAL A 514 -8.52 18.37 -10.25
N LEU A 515 -8.50 18.36 -11.58
CA LEU A 515 -9.65 18.56 -12.44
C LEU A 515 -9.78 17.37 -13.38
N GLY A 516 -10.94 16.71 -13.36
CA GLY A 516 -11.25 15.54 -14.17
C GLY A 516 -12.42 15.77 -15.12
N LEU A 517 -12.32 15.18 -16.31
CA LEU A 517 -13.37 15.08 -17.31
C LEU A 517 -13.56 13.60 -17.66
N ASP A 518 -14.80 13.14 -17.53
CA ASP A 518 -15.23 11.82 -17.93
C ASP A 518 -16.12 11.90 -19.16
N TYR A 519 -16.01 10.90 -20.02
CA TYR A 519 -16.86 10.73 -21.18
C TYR A 519 -17.43 9.33 -21.19
N MET A 520 -18.76 9.25 -21.12
CA MET A 520 -19.53 8.02 -21.29
C MET A 520 -20.06 7.97 -22.72
N GLY A 521 -19.29 7.33 -23.58
CA GLY A 521 -19.56 7.22 -25.01
C GLY A 521 -20.60 6.17 -25.36
N GLU A 522 -20.90 6.08 -26.66
CA GLU A 522 -21.74 5.01 -27.19
C GLU A 522 -20.98 3.67 -27.22
N GLN A 523 -21.71 2.55 -27.23
CA GLN A 523 -21.14 1.20 -27.32
C GLN A 523 -20.16 0.85 -26.18
N ASP A 524 -20.48 1.28 -24.96
CA ASP A 524 -19.74 0.97 -23.73
C ASP A 524 -18.30 1.49 -23.72
N TRP A 525 -18.03 2.58 -24.44
CA TRP A 525 -16.78 3.31 -24.35
C TRP A 525 -16.77 4.24 -23.14
N TYR A 526 -15.70 4.17 -22.37
CA TYR A 526 -15.41 5.11 -21.29
C TYR A 526 -14.04 5.73 -21.53
N ALA A 527 -13.94 7.03 -21.30
CA ALA A 527 -12.67 7.72 -21.25
C ALA A 527 -12.68 8.74 -20.11
N ASN A 528 -11.57 8.85 -19.40
CA ASN A 528 -11.35 9.96 -18.49
C ASN A 528 -9.97 10.60 -18.72
N VAL A 529 -9.89 11.87 -18.33
CA VAL A 529 -8.65 12.63 -18.28
C VAL A 529 -8.67 13.50 -17.03
N GLN A 530 -7.57 13.53 -16.30
CA GLN A 530 -7.39 14.25 -15.06
C GLN A 530 -6.10 15.06 -15.13
N LEU A 531 -6.21 16.36 -14.85
CA LEU A 531 -5.09 17.27 -14.67
C LEU A 531 -4.91 17.51 -13.17
N THR A 532 -3.75 17.12 -12.66
CA THR A 532 -3.29 17.43 -11.30
C THR A 532 -2.34 18.62 -11.35
N HIS A 533 -2.49 19.55 -10.42
CA HIS A 533 -1.59 20.68 -10.18
C HIS A 533 -1.16 20.70 -8.72
N GLN A 534 0.14 20.80 -8.47
CA GLN A 534 0.71 21.04 -7.15
C GLN A 534 1.43 22.38 -7.17
N HIS A 535 1.07 23.27 -6.24
CA HIS A 535 1.71 24.57 -6.01
C HIS A 535 2.39 24.60 -4.64
N VAL A 536 3.68 24.90 -4.62
CA VAL A 536 4.51 25.04 -3.41
C VAL A 536 4.75 26.53 -3.14
N PHE A 537 4.14 27.08 -2.09
CA PHE A 537 4.11 28.54 -1.85
C PHE A 537 5.48 29.12 -1.50
N GLU A 538 6.20 28.50 -0.58
CA GLU A 538 7.53 28.92 -0.11
C GLU A 538 8.61 28.04 -0.75
N TYR A 539 8.60 27.97 -2.08
CA TYR A 539 9.49 27.07 -2.83
C TYR A 539 10.97 27.46 -2.71
N GLU A 540 11.78 26.50 -2.27
CA GLU A 540 13.25 26.53 -2.28
C GLU A 540 13.80 25.74 -3.47
N SER A 541 14.88 26.22 -4.08
CA SER A 541 15.39 25.65 -5.35
C SER A 541 16.08 24.29 -5.20
N ASP A 542 16.43 23.90 -3.99
CA ASP A 542 17.06 22.63 -3.62
C ASP A 542 16.05 21.53 -3.25
N ILE A 543 14.74 21.82 -3.29
CA ILE A 543 13.70 20.80 -3.16
C ILE A 543 13.82 19.79 -4.32
N LEU A 544 13.91 18.50 -3.96
CA LEU A 544 13.91 17.38 -4.89
C LEU A 544 12.49 16.98 -5.30
N PHE A 545 12.38 16.40 -6.49
CA PHE A 545 11.16 15.78 -7.04
C PHE A 545 9.94 16.68 -7.21
N SER A 546 10.03 17.96 -6.79
CA SER A 546 8.95 18.93 -6.89
C SER A 546 9.52 20.29 -7.26
N ARG A 547 8.84 20.96 -8.18
CA ARG A 547 9.05 22.38 -8.50
C ARG A 547 8.02 23.22 -7.75
N ARG A 548 8.12 24.56 -7.90
CA ARG A 548 7.07 25.48 -7.45
C ARG A 548 5.68 25.10 -7.99
N ASP A 549 5.62 24.73 -9.27
CA ASP A 549 4.39 24.31 -9.94
C ASP A 549 4.66 23.03 -10.73
N ASN A 550 4.00 21.94 -10.33
CA ASN A 550 4.05 20.64 -11.00
C ASN A 550 2.68 20.32 -11.61
N PHE A 551 2.68 19.77 -12.82
CA PHE A 551 1.46 19.40 -13.54
C PHE A 551 1.56 17.96 -14.02
N TYR A 552 0.59 17.15 -13.63
CA TYR A 552 0.49 15.75 -14.03
C TYR A 552 -0.82 15.52 -14.78
N LEU A 553 -0.75 14.83 -15.90
CA LEU A 553 -1.91 14.42 -16.67
C LEU A 553 -2.05 12.91 -16.58
N ASN A 554 -3.19 12.42 -16.10
CA ASN A 554 -3.48 10.98 -16.06
C ASN A 554 -4.87 10.69 -16.62
N GLY A 555 -5.09 9.45 -17.02
CA GLY A 555 -6.39 9.04 -17.51
C GLY A 555 -6.43 7.60 -17.96
N GLU A 556 -7.59 7.23 -18.45
CA GLU A 556 -7.96 5.89 -18.83
C GLU A 556 -8.87 5.96 -20.05
N VAL A 557 -8.69 5.02 -20.95
CA VAL A 557 -9.68 4.69 -21.96
C VAL A 557 -9.97 3.21 -21.82
N ASN A 558 -11.24 2.87 -21.64
CA ASN A 558 -11.66 1.48 -21.57
C ASN A 558 -12.91 1.22 -22.42
N ARG A 559 -13.11 -0.07 -22.71
CA ARG A 559 -14.33 -0.57 -23.32
C ARG A 559 -14.68 -1.92 -22.75
N GLU A 560 -15.96 -2.08 -22.42
CA GLU A 560 -16.53 -3.36 -22.01
C GLU A 560 -17.08 -4.12 -23.22
N PHE A 561 -16.98 -5.45 -23.15
CA PHE A 561 -17.51 -6.38 -24.12
C PHE A 561 -18.34 -7.44 -23.41
N TRP A 562 -19.27 -8.06 -24.14
CA TRP A 562 -20.11 -9.17 -23.63
C TRP A 562 -20.82 -8.86 -22.30
N ARG A 563 -21.34 -7.63 -22.13
CA ARG A 563 -22.03 -7.19 -20.90
C ARG A 563 -21.13 -7.18 -19.66
N GLY A 564 -19.85 -6.84 -19.83
CA GLY A 564 -18.90 -6.65 -18.74
C GLY A 564 -18.04 -7.86 -18.41
N ASP A 565 -18.23 -9.00 -19.09
CA ASP A 565 -17.42 -10.21 -18.88
C ASP A 565 -15.97 -10.04 -19.36
N PHE A 566 -15.70 -9.04 -20.20
CA PHE A 566 -14.35 -8.70 -20.66
C PHE A 566 -14.21 -7.19 -20.83
N MET A 567 -13.10 -6.62 -20.33
CA MET A 567 -12.78 -5.22 -20.50
C MET A 567 -11.38 -5.05 -21.10
N LEU A 568 -11.29 -4.20 -22.12
CA LEU A 568 -10.02 -3.68 -22.60
C LEU A 568 -9.78 -2.32 -21.96
N LYS A 569 -8.69 -2.17 -21.21
CA LYS A 569 -8.34 -0.94 -20.49
C LYS A 569 -6.91 -0.48 -20.80
N LEU A 570 -6.78 0.80 -21.12
CA LEU A 570 -5.51 1.51 -21.29
C LEU A 570 -5.46 2.69 -20.31
N ARG A 571 -4.49 2.70 -19.41
CA ARG A 571 -4.23 3.82 -18.49
C ARG A 571 -2.91 4.50 -18.83
N TYR A 572 -2.89 5.82 -18.72
CA TYR A 572 -1.72 6.65 -18.95
C TYR A 572 -1.53 7.65 -17.81
N ALA A 573 -0.28 7.97 -17.51
CA ALA A 573 0.11 9.09 -16.64
C ALA A 573 1.35 9.76 -17.25
N LEU A 574 1.33 11.09 -17.29
CA LEU A 574 2.31 11.93 -17.97
C LEU A 574 2.68 13.10 -17.07
N ASP A 575 3.97 13.32 -16.86
CA ASP A 575 4.48 14.58 -16.37
C ASP A 575 4.60 15.55 -17.55
N ILE A 576 3.86 16.65 -17.51
CA ILE A 576 3.73 17.57 -18.65
C ILE A 576 5.04 18.36 -18.89
N ARG A 577 5.92 18.49 -17.88
CA ARG A 577 7.14 19.31 -17.98
C ARG A 577 8.42 18.50 -18.05
N ASP A 578 8.54 17.42 -17.29
CA ASP A 578 9.76 16.61 -17.26
C ASP A 578 9.71 15.43 -18.24
N GLY A 579 8.57 15.21 -18.91
CA GLY A 579 8.43 14.23 -20.00
C GLY A 579 8.36 12.77 -19.55
N GLY A 580 8.28 12.52 -18.24
CA GLY A 580 8.06 11.18 -17.68
C GLY A 580 6.71 10.62 -18.13
N MET A 581 6.71 9.38 -18.63
CA MET A 581 5.53 8.70 -19.14
C MET A 581 5.38 7.33 -18.50
N PHE A 582 4.18 7.02 -18.04
CA PHE A 582 3.81 5.71 -17.54
C PHE A 582 2.57 5.18 -18.26
N LEU A 583 2.63 3.95 -18.76
CA LEU A 583 1.56 3.30 -19.53
C LEU A 583 1.27 1.92 -18.95
N THR A 584 0.02 1.66 -18.55
CA THR A 584 -0.42 0.29 -18.19
C THR A 584 -1.52 -0.20 -19.10
N ARG A 585 -1.41 -1.48 -19.48
CA ARG A 585 -2.45 -2.22 -20.18
C ARG A 585 -2.96 -3.28 -19.22
N ARG A 586 -4.27 -3.31 -18.99
CA ARG A 586 -4.90 -4.35 -18.15
C ARG A 586 -6.03 -5.00 -18.97
N PRO A 587 -5.86 -6.24 -19.43
CA PRO A 587 -6.98 -7.08 -19.79
C PRO A 587 -7.57 -7.64 -18.48
N SER A 588 -8.87 -7.46 -18.26
CA SER A 588 -9.60 -8.08 -17.16
C SER A 588 -10.82 -8.81 -17.68
#